data_AF-A0A6G3UIH2-F1
#
_entry.id   AF-A0A6G3UIH2-F1
#
_cell.length_a   1.000
_cell.length_b   1.000
_cell.length_c   1.000
_cell.angle_alpha   90.00
_cell.angle_beta   90.00
_cell.angle_gamma   90.00
#
_symmetry.space_group_name_H-M   'P 1'
#
loop_
_entity.id
_entity.type
_entity.pdbx_description
1 polymer ?
#
loop_
_entity_poly.entity_id
_entity_poly.type
_entity_poly.pdbx_seq_one_letter_code
_entity_poly.pdbx_strand_id
1 'polypeptide(L)'
;GASMLMVLQAALALALRAAGCGERVAVGTPVAGRDDEALGALVGFFVNTLVLPTDTSGDPAFAELLERVRDTDFAAYAHQGLPFDLLVEHLNPPRTPGVHPLFQTMLTLVTAAPDDAPFPFGGLTGRFRADGPATTKFDLTAACVEHRDADGTPTGLDLGLEYARDVLDEATARLLLGSLERALRAAAEEPEAPIADAALLGPDDRRSLDERRERVAALAARQAADAEAAAR
;
A
#
# COMPACT_ATOMS: atom_id res chain seq x y z
N GLY A 1 5.01 13.64 -16.73
CA GLY A 1 5.09 12.16 -16.64
C GLY A 1 4.87 11.76 -15.20
N ALA A 2 4.29 10.58 -14.98
CA ALA A 2 4.09 9.95 -13.68
C ALA A 2 5.07 8.79 -13.50
N SER A 3 5.37 8.41 -12.25
CA SER A 3 6.21 7.25 -11.93
C SER A 3 5.38 5.96 -11.82
N MET A 4 6.05 4.80 -11.85
CA MET A 4 5.38 3.52 -11.59
C MET A 4 4.76 3.45 -10.18
N LEU A 5 5.40 4.08 -9.18
CA LEU A 5 4.85 4.17 -7.83
C LEU A 5 3.50 4.93 -7.82
N MET A 6 3.39 6.04 -8.57
CA MET A 6 2.14 6.81 -8.70
C MET A 6 1.03 5.96 -9.36
N VAL A 7 1.38 5.15 -10.37
CA VAL A 7 0.44 4.22 -11.01
C VAL A 7 -0.05 3.15 -10.02
N LEU A 8 0.87 2.55 -9.28
CA LEU A 8 0.56 1.57 -8.24
C LEU A 8 -0.30 2.15 -7.11
N GLN A 9 -0.02 3.38 -6.68
CA GLN A 9 -0.79 4.08 -5.67
C GLN A 9 -2.22 4.35 -6.13
N ALA A 10 -2.41 4.85 -7.36
CA ALA A 10 -3.73 5.07 -7.95
C ALA A 10 -4.53 3.75 -8.02
N ALA A 11 -3.89 2.67 -8.51
CA ALA A 11 -4.51 1.36 -8.61
C ALA A 11 -4.86 0.74 -7.24
N LEU A 12 -3.97 0.89 -6.25
CA LEU A 12 -4.21 0.45 -4.88
C LEU A 12 -5.35 1.22 -4.22
N ALA A 13 -5.41 2.55 -4.43
CA ALA A 13 -6.49 3.37 -3.91
C ALA A 13 -7.85 2.96 -4.49
N LEU A 14 -7.92 2.68 -5.79
CA LEU A 14 -9.11 2.14 -6.45
C LEU A 14 -9.51 0.76 -5.89
N ALA A 15 -8.55 -0.13 -5.64
CA ALA A 15 -8.83 -1.43 -5.03
C ALA A 15 -9.38 -1.31 -3.61
N LEU A 16 -8.82 -0.43 -2.80
CA LEU A 16 -9.30 -0.14 -1.44
C LEU A 16 -10.69 0.51 -1.46
N ARG A 17 -10.92 1.46 -2.37
CA ARG A 17 -12.23 2.08 -2.59
C ARG A 17 -13.29 1.03 -2.92
N ALA A 18 -13.03 0.16 -3.89
CA ALA A 18 -13.94 -0.90 -4.27
C ALA A 18 -14.24 -1.86 -3.10
N ALA A 19 -13.24 -2.10 -2.25
CA ALA A 19 -13.37 -2.90 -1.03
C ALA A 19 -14.08 -2.16 0.12
N GLY A 20 -14.53 -0.92 -0.08
CA GLY A 20 -15.31 -0.13 0.87
C GLY A 20 -14.49 0.68 1.87
N CYS A 21 -13.22 0.96 1.60
CA CYS A 21 -12.38 1.82 2.45
C CYS A 21 -12.68 3.32 2.31
N GLY A 22 -13.67 3.69 1.48
CA GLY A 22 -14.04 5.07 1.19
C GLY A 22 -13.27 5.65 -0.02
N GLU A 23 -13.65 6.87 -0.40
CA GLU A 23 -13.11 7.54 -1.59
C GLU A 23 -11.79 8.28 -1.32
N ARG A 24 -11.39 8.41 -0.05
CA ARG A 24 -10.15 9.09 0.32
C ARG A 24 -9.34 8.20 1.25
N VAL A 25 -8.24 7.68 0.74
CA VAL A 25 -7.38 6.73 1.45
C VAL A 25 -5.98 7.30 1.63
N ALA A 26 -5.39 7.12 2.81
CA ALA A 26 -4.01 7.47 3.06
C ALA A 26 -3.13 6.23 2.88
N VAL A 27 -2.14 6.31 1.98
CA VAL A 27 -1.15 5.26 1.75
C VAL A 27 0.20 5.72 2.23
N GLY A 28 0.88 4.92 3.05
CA GLY A 28 2.26 5.17 3.43
C GLY A 28 3.23 4.69 2.34
N THR A 29 4.36 5.38 2.16
CA THR A 29 5.48 4.85 1.37
C THR A 29 6.81 5.19 2.01
N PRO A 30 7.80 4.27 2.04
CA PRO A 30 9.12 4.58 2.57
C PRO A 30 9.94 5.38 1.56
N VAL A 31 10.69 6.35 2.05
CA VAL A 31 11.73 7.06 1.29
C VAL A 31 13.08 6.86 1.96
N ALA A 32 14.15 6.77 1.17
CA ALA A 32 15.47 6.41 1.68
C ALA A 32 16.02 7.41 2.71
N GLY A 33 15.61 8.68 2.64
CA GLY A 33 16.10 9.75 3.51
C GLY A 33 17.60 10.02 3.37
N ARG A 34 18.14 9.76 2.17
CA ARG A 34 19.57 9.93 1.83
C ARG A 34 19.76 11.05 0.80
N ASP A 35 19.11 12.19 1.04
CA ASP A 35 19.16 13.34 0.13
C ASP A 35 20.55 14.02 0.11
N ASP A 36 21.36 13.79 1.15
CA ASP A 36 22.76 14.21 1.21
C ASP A 36 23.68 13.08 0.68
N GLU A 37 24.51 13.42 -0.31
CA GLU A 37 25.47 12.53 -0.94
C GLU A 37 26.43 11.88 0.07
N ALA A 38 26.76 12.58 1.17
CA ALA A 38 27.60 12.05 2.25
C ALA A 38 26.98 10.85 2.98
N LEU A 39 25.66 10.66 2.89
CA LEU A 39 24.93 9.57 3.55
C LEU A 39 24.86 8.30 2.69
N GLY A 40 25.25 8.36 1.42
CA GLY A 40 25.10 7.26 0.47
C GLY A 40 25.79 5.96 0.91
N ALA A 41 27.00 6.06 1.46
CA ALA A 41 27.80 4.91 1.91
C ALA A 41 27.63 4.56 3.40
N LEU A 42 26.80 5.31 4.14
CA LEU A 42 26.68 5.12 5.59
C LEU A 42 25.69 4.00 5.93
N VAL A 43 26.10 3.15 6.88
CA VAL A 43 25.23 2.13 7.48
C VAL A 43 24.51 2.74 8.67
N GLY A 44 23.19 2.89 8.58
CA GLY A 44 22.34 3.48 9.61
C GLY A 44 20.87 3.51 9.20
N PHE A 45 19.98 3.92 10.11
CA PHE A 45 18.55 4.02 9.86
C PHE A 45 18.18 5.42 9.39
N PHE A 46 17.99 5.58 8.08
CA PHE A 46 17.67 6.85 7.42
C PHE A 46 16.28 6.88 6.78
N VAL A 47 15.58 5.75 6.76
CA VAL A 47 14.28 5.63 6.11
C VAL A 47 13.29 6.55 6.79
N ASN A 48 12.69 7.46 6.02
CA ASN A 48 11.53 8.24 6.43
C ASN A 48 10.27 7.66 5.77
N THR A 49 9.09 8.04 6.25
CA THR A 49 7.81 7.61 5.68
C THR A 49 7.01 8.82 5.24
N LEU A 50 6.54 8.80 3.99
CA LEU A 50 5.57 9.77 3.48
C LEU A 50 4.17 9.19 3.57
N VAL A 51 3.21 10.06 3.89
CA VAL A 51 1.77 9.75 3.84
C VAL A 51 1.20 10.41 2.61
N LEU A 52 0.56 9.61 1.74
CA LEU A 52 0.08 10.03 0.44
C LEU A 52 -1.45 9.89 0.39
N PRO A 53 -2.21 10.97 0.71
CA PRO A 53 -3.66 10.97 0.60
C PRO A 53 -4.09 10.88 -0.85
N THR A 54 -4.81 9.84 -1.22
CA THR A 54 -5.33 9.64 -2.58
C THR A 54 -6.84 9.80 -2.58
N ASP A 55 -7.35 10.66 -3.45
CA ASP A 55 -8.76 11.02 -3.57
C ASP A 55 -9.36 10.49 -4.88
N THR A 56 -10.14 9.41 -4.74
CA THR A 56 -10.83 8.71 -5.83
C THR A 56 -12.28 9.16 -6.00
N SER A 57 -12.68 10.28 -5.39
CA SER A 57 -14.06 10.78 -5.47
C SER A 57 -14.45 11.19 -6.90
N GLY A 58 -15.74 11.02 -7.20
CA GLY A 58 -16.33 11.42 -8.48
C GLY A 58 -16.13 10.45 -9.64
N ASP A 59 -15.83 9.18 -9.37
CA ASP A 59 -15.65 8.13 -10.40
C ASP A 59 -14.68 8.53 -11.52
N PRO A 60 -13.44 8.93 -11.20
CA PRO A 60 -12.51 9.44 -12.20
C PRO A 60 -12.08 8.34 -13.19
N ALA A 61 -11.68 8.77 -14.37
CA ALA A 61 -10.85 7.94 -15.24
C ALA A 61 -9.48 7.67 -14.59
N PHE A 62 -8.77 6.63 -15.03
CA PHE A 62 -7.44 6.35 -14.47
C PHE A 62 -6.47 7.50 -14.71
N ALA A 63 -6.50 8.10 -15.91
CA ALA A 63 -5.65 9.23 -16.28
C ALA A 63 -5.88 10.43 -15.34
N GLU A 64 -7.14 10.77 -15.06
CA GLU A 64 -7.51 11.85 -14.14
C GLU A 64 -7.05 11.58 -12.70
N LEU A 65 -7.22 10.34 -12.22
CA LEU A 65 -6.75 9.94 -10.89
C LEU A 65 -5.22 10.01 -10.81
N LEU A 66 -4.52 9.60 -11.86
CA LEU A 66 -3.06 9.64 -11.92
C LEU A 66 -2.52 11.08 -11.88
N GLU A 67 -3.22 12.03 -12.49
CA GLU A 67 -2.90 13.46 -12.36
C GLU A 67 -3.04 13.94 -10.91
N ARG A 68 -4.15 13.60 -10.23
CA ARG A 68 -4.36 13.95 -8.81
C ARG A 68 -3.28 13.34 -7.90
N VAL A 69 -2.94 12.08 -8.12
CA VAL A 69 -1.87 11.37 -7.40
C VAL A 69 -0.54 12.07 -7.64
N ARG A 70 -0.21 12.36 -8.90
CA ARG A 70 1.04 13.04 -9.26
C ARG A 70 1.20 14.38 -8.55
N ASP A 71 0.16 15.20 -8.52
CA ASP A 71 0.21 16.52 -7.87
C ASP A 71 0.37 16.40 -6.35
N THR A 72 -0.33 15.45 -5.73
CA THR A 72 -0.24 15.16 -4.29
C THR A 72 1.15 14.66 -3.93
N ASP A 73 1.66 13.70 -4.68
CA ASP A 73 2.97 13.08 -4.46
C ASP A 73 4.08 14.12 -4.61
N PHE A 74 4.04 14.99 -5.62
CA PHE A 74 5.03 16.06 -5.74
C PHE A 74 5.02 17.03 -4.55
N ALA A 75 3.84 17.37 -4.02
CA ALA A 75 3.74 18.17 -2.81
C ALA A 75 4.35 17.43 -1.60
N ALA A 76 4.12 16.11 -1.47
CA ALA A 76 4.71 15.30 -0.41
C ALA A 76 6.25 15.21 -0.52
N TYR A 77 6.77 14.93 -1.71
CA TYR A 77 8.21 14.84 -1.96
C TYR A 77 8.95 16.17 -1.71
N ALA A 78 8.30 17.32 -1.96
CA ALA A 78 8.86 18.63 -1.64
C ALA A 78 9.11 18.82 -0.12
N HIS A 79 8.47 18.00 0.72
CA HIS A 79 8.58 18.02 2.18
C HIS A 79 9.15 16.71 2.76
N GLN A 80 9.80 15.87 1.95
CA GLN A 80 10.27 14.55 2.39
C GLN A 80 11.29 14.55 3.54
N GLY A 81 11.95 15.69 3.76
CA GLY A 81 12.87 15.89 4.87
C GLY A 81 12.20 16.06 6.24
N LEU A 82 10.87 16.20 6.30
CA LEU A 82 10.12 16.27 7.57
C LEU A 82 9.99 14.84 8.17
N PRO A 83 10.54 14.57 9.36
CA PRO A 83 10.42 13.27 10.00
C PRO A 83 8.96 12.89 10.28
N PHE A 84 8.58 11.66 9.93
CA PHE A 84 7.24 11.12 10.18
C PHE A 84 6.81 11.25 11.65
N ASP A 85 7.70 10.96 12.60
CA ASP A 85 7.38 11.03 14.03
C ASP A 85 6.99 12.44 14.49
N LEU A 86 7.63 13.48 13.92
CA LEU A 86 7.28 14.87 14.22
C LEU A 86 5.93 15.27 13.61
N LEU A 87 5.58 14.71 12.44
CA LEU A 87 4.26 14.90 11.86
C LEU A 87 3.17 14.27 12.74
N VAL A 88 3.39 13.06 13.24
CA VAL A 88 2.48 12.37 14.17
C VAL A 88 2.35 13.15 15.47
N GLU A 89 3.46 13.63 16.04
CA GLU A 89 3.45 14.45 17.25
C GLU A 89 2.63 15.74 17.06
N HIS A 90 2.83 16.43 15.93
CA HIS A 90 2.15 17.69 15.64
C HIS A 90 0.65 17.51 15.38
N LEU A 91 0.26 16.50 14.60
CA LEU A 91 -1.15 16.21 14.31
C LEU A 91 -1.88 15.60 15.50
N ASN A 92 -1.15 14.94 16.40
CA ASN A 92 -1.64 14.30 17.62
C ASN A 92 -2.97 13.53 17.43
N PRO A 93 -3.03 12.56 16.49
CA PRO A 93 -4.25 11.78 16.26
C PRO A 93 -4.60 10.92 17.49
N PRO A 94 -5.87 10.51 17.65
CA PRO A 94 -6.27 9.59 18.70
C PRO A 94 -5.39 8.33 18.70
N ARG A 95 -4.83 7.99 19.87
CA ARG A 95 -3.95 6.82 20.00
C ARG A 95 -4.79 5.60 20.37
N THR A 96 -4.88 4.67 19.43
CA THR A 96 -5.49 3.36 19.66
C THR A 96 -4.40 2.29 19.59
N PRO A 97 -4.21 1.47 20.64
CA PRO A 97 -3.24 0.38 20.62
C PRO A 97 -3.47 -0.53 19.41
N GLY A 98 -2.38 -0.88 18.70
CA GLY A 98 -2.46 -1.73 17.50
C GLY A 98 -2.91 -1.02 16.22
N VAL A 99 -3.17 0.29 16.26
CA VAL A 99 -3.54 1.06 15.06
C VAL A 99 -2.45 2.08 14.73
N HIS A 100 -2.02 2.08 13.47
CA HIS A 100 -1.05 3.06 12.97
C HIS A 100 -1.68 4.46 12.90
N PRO A 101 -0.92 5.53 13.24
CA PRO A 101 -1.50 6.82 13.57
C PRO A 101 -2.10 7.58 12.38
N LEU A 102 -1.53 7.43 11.17
CA LEU A 102 -1.90 8.25 10.00
C LEU A 102 -2.32 7.44 8.77
N PHE A 103 -1.92 6.17 8.67
CA PHE A 103 -2.27 5.28 7.57
C PHE A 103 -2.15 3.82 8.03
N GLN A 104 -2.91 2.92 7.40
CA GLN A 104 -2.91 1.48 7.72
C GLN A 104 -2.34 0.63 6.58
N THR A 105 -2.29 1.19 5.36
CA THR A 105 -1.78 0.53 4.16
C THR A 105 -0.44 1.14 3.74
N MET A 106 0.58 0.30 3.59
CA MET A 106 1.89 0.66 3.05
C MET A 106 1.99 0.23 1.58
N LEU A 107 2.61 1.05 0.73
CA LEU A 107 2.99 0.70 -0.63
C LEU A 107 4.51 0.79 -0.77
N THR A 108 5.13 -0.32 -1.20
CA THR A 108 6.55 -0.37 -1.53
C THR A 108 6.73 -0.77 -2.98
N LEU A 109 7.69 -0.13 -3.64
CA LEU A 109 8.15 -0.50 -4.97
C LEU A 109 9.67 -0.58 -4.92
N VAL A 110 10.20 -1.74 -5.27
CA VAL A 110 11.64 -1.93 -5.50
C VAL A 110 11.84 -2.38 -6.93
N THR A 111 12.91 -1.93 -7.58
CA THR A 111 13.37 -2.59 -8.81
C THR A 111 14.07 -3.87 -8.37
N ALA A 112 13.72 -5.00 -8.98
CA ALA A 112 14.38 -6.27 -8.78
C ALA A 112 15.89 -6.06 -8.94
N ALA A 113 16.60 -6.07 -7.82
CA ALA A 113 18.02 -6.29 -7.88
C ALA A 113 18.23 -7.75 -8.29
N PRO A 114 19.41 -8.09 -8.83
CA PRO A 114 19.83 -9.48 -8.91
C PRO A 114 20.02 -10.04 -7.47
N ASP A 115 19.00 -10.05 -6.62
CA ASP A 115 19.09 -10.49 -5.22
C ASP A 115 19.25 -12.00 -5.12
N ASP A 116 18.80 -12.72 -6.17
CA ASP A 116 19.15 -14.12 -6.41
C ASP A 116 20.53 -14.29 -7.03
N ALA A 117 21.24 -13.21 -7.40
CA ALA A 117 22.54 -13.35 -8.03
C ALA A 117 23.51 -13.99 -7.02
N PRO A 118 24.21 -15.04 -7.45
CA PRO A 118 25.26 -15.62 -6.66
C PRO A 118 26.32 -14.56 -6.32
N PHE A 119 26.59 -14.34 -5.04
CA PHE A 119 27.67 -13.46 -4.61
C PHE A 119 28.88 -14.27 -4.13
N PRO A 120 30.12 -13.81 -4.39
CA PRO A 120 31.31 -14.48 -3.92
C PRO A 120 31.44 -14.36 -2.39
N PHE A 121 31.75 -15.47 -1.74
CA PHE A 121 32.01 -15.54 -0.30
C PHE A 121 33.29 -16.34 -0.08
N GLY A 122 34.44 -15.68 -0.27
CA GLY A 122 35.74 -16.36 -0.33
C GLY A 122 35.82 -17.30 -1.54
N GLY A 123 36.07 -18.59 -1.30
CA GLY A 123 36.08 -19.64 -2.33
C GLY A 123 34.71 -20.28 -2.60
N LEU A 124 33.64 -19.75 -1.99
CA LEU A 124 32.27 -20.22 -2.13
C LEU A 124 31.40 -19.18 -2.84
N THR A 125 30.23 -19.62 -3.22
CA THR A 125 29.19 -18.78 -3.80
C THR A 125 27.96 -18.82 -2.89
N GLY A 126 27.53 -17.66 -2.40
CA GLY A 126 26.33 -17.49 -1.59
C GLY A 126 25.15 -16.98 -2.41
N ARG A 127 23.93 -17.19 -1.89
CA ARG A 127 22.70 -16.53 -2.35
C ARG A 127 21.90 -16.13 -1.12
N PHE A 128 21.22 -14.99 -1.19
CA PHE A 128 20.27 -14.64 -0.14
C PHE A 128 19.01 -15.48 -0.32
N ARG A 129 18.59 -16.19 0.73
CA ARG A 129 17.27 -16.82 0.76
C ARG A 129 16.34 -15.86 1.50
N ALA A 130 15.46 -15.20 0.77
CA ALA A 130 14.36 -14.49 1.39
C ALA A 130 13.31 -15.52 1.83
N ASP A 131 13.41 -15.99 3.07
CA ASP A 131 12.22 -16.53 3.73
C ASP A 131 11.27 -15.33 3.90
N GLY A 132 10.06 -15.42 3.33
CA GLY A 132 9.07 -14.34 3.39
C GLY A 132 8.89 -13.81 4.82
N PRO A 133 8.36 -12.58 4.98
CA PRO A 133 8.37 -11.89 6.28
C PRO A 133 7.72 -12.76 7.36
N ALA A 134 8.46 -13.03 8.44
CA ALA A 134 7.93 -13.76 9.60
C ALA A 134 6.81 -12.99 10.31
N THR A 135 6.74 -11.67 10.10
CA THR A 135 5.80 -10.72 10.72
C THR A 135 5.51 -9.57 9.74
N THR A 136 4.31 -9.01 9.77
CA THR A 136 4.01 -7.73 9.11
C THR A 136 4.15 -6.57 10.09
N LYS A 137 4.52 -5.39 9.59
CA LYS A 137 4.57 -4.14 10.37
C LYS A 137 3.28 -3.34 10.28
N PHE A 138 2.50 -3.50 9.21
CA PHE A 138 1.25 -2.77 8.94
C PHE A 138 0.10 -3.76 8.75
N ASP A 139 -1.13 -3.26 8.84
CA ASP A 139 -2.33 -4.07 8.60
C ASP A 139 -2.27 -4.67 7.20
N LEU A 140 -1.85 -3.86 6.22
CA LEU A 140 -1.62 -4.27 4.83
C LEU A 140 -0.36 -3.59 4.26
N THR A 141 0.49 -4.35 3.59
CA THR A 141 1.58 -3.84 2.76
C THR A 141 1.43 -4.39 1.35
N ALA A 142 1.26 -3.51 0.37
CA ALA A 142 1.40 -3.83 -1.05
C ALA A 142 2.89 -3.78 -1.42
N ALA A 143 3.51 -4.94 -1.53
CA ALA A 143 4.92 -5.09 -1.87
C ALA A 143 5.04 -5.38 -3.37
N CYS A 144 5.58 -4.41 -4.11
CA CYS A 144 5.69 -4.50 -5.56
C CYS A 144 7.17 -4.58 -5.98
N VAL A 145 7.46 -5.44 -6.95
CA VAL A 145 8.81 -5.62 -7.50
C VAL A 145 8.76 -5.40 -9.02
N GLU A 146 9.41 -4.33 -9.50
CA GLU A 146 9.56 -4.06 -10.93
C GLU A 146 10.76 -4.82 -11.47
N HIS A 147 10.56 -5.63 -12.49
CA HIS A 147 11.63 -6.36 -13.16
C HIS A 147 12.13 -5.60 -14.39
N ARG A 148 13.46 -5.53 -14.53
CA ARG A 148 14.13 -4.94 -15.69
C ARG A 148 15.22 -5.85 -16.21
N ASP A 149 15.44 -5.86 -17.52
CA ASP A 149 16.58 -6.54 -18.12
C ASP A 149 17.89 -5.75 -17.94
N ALA A 150 19.00 -6.29 -18.46
CA ALA A 150 20.32 -5.68 -18.36
C ALA A 150 20.44 -4.30 -19.02
N ASP A 151 19.59 -4.02 -20.02
CA ASP A 151 19.54 -2.73 -20.72
C ASP A 151 18.55 -1.75 -20.05
N GLY A 152 17.91 -2.18 -18.95
CA GLY A 152 16.95 -1.38 -18.19
C GLY A 152 15.53 -1.44 -18.75
N THR A 153 15.23 -2.30 -19.72
CA THR A 153 13.89 -2.47 -20.29
C THR A 153 12.98 -3.16 -19.27
N PRO A 154 11.76 -2.65 -19.02
CA PRO A 154 10.80 -3.33 -18.14
C PRO A 154 10.42 -4.73 -18.67
N THR A 155 10.49 -5.75 -17.83
CA THR A 155 10.17 -7.15 -18.17
C THR A 155 9.02 -7.73 -17.38
N GLY A 156 8.55 -7.05 -16.33
CA GLY A 156 7.43 -7.50 -15.53
C GLY A 156 7.26 -6.72 -14.23
N LEU A 157 6.18 -7.03 -13.52
CA LEU A 157 5.86 -6.46 -12.23
C LEU A 157 5.25 -7.56 -11.36
N ASP A 158 5.91 -7.90 -10.26
CA ASP A 158 5.34 -8.78 -9.26
C ASP A 158 4.58 -7.95 -8.23
N LEU A 159 3.39 -8.42 -7.87
CA LEU A 159 2.52 -7.80 -6.88
C LEU A 159 2.30 -8.78 -5.72
N GLY A 160 2.67 -8.38 -4.51
CA GLY A 160 2.45 -9.14 -3.29
C GLY A 160 1.69 -8.33 -2.25
N LEU A 161 0.88 -9.03 -1.44
CA LEU A 161 0.26 -8.44 -0.25
C LEU A 161 0.77 -9.15 1.00
N GLU A 162 1.36 -8.39 1.91
CA GLU A 162 1.66 -8.81 3.27
C GLU A 162 0.58 -8.25 4.19
N TYR A 163 0.00 -9.05 5.07
CA TYR A 163 -1.14 -8.61 5.88
C TYR A 163 -1.15 -9.20 7.28
N ALA A 164 -1.75 -8.44 8.20
CA ALA A 164 -1.92 -8.83 9.59
C ALA A 164 -3.10 -9.81 9.69
N ARG A 165 -2.85 -11.05 10.14
CA ARG A 165 -3.86 -12.14 10.12
C ARG A 165 -4.96 -12.00 11.16
N ASP A 166 -4.75 -11.14 12.14
CA ASP A 166 -5.75 -10.69 13.12
C ASP A 166 -6.67 -9.59 12.55
N VAL A 167 -6.29 -8.96 11.42
CA VAL A 167 -7.08 -7.93 10.74
C VAL A 167 -7.72 -8.47 9.45
N LEU A 168 -6.93 -9.20 8.63
CA LEU A 168 -7.29 -9.66 7.30
C LEU A 168 -7.14 -11.19 7.19
N ASP A 169 -8.04 -11.82 6.46
CA ASP A 169 -7.87 -13.21 6.05
C ASP A 169 -7.40 -13.33 4.60
N GLU A 170 -6.96 -14.52 4.23
CA GLU A 170 -6.42 -14.80 2.90
C GLU A 170 -7.43 -14.54 1.78
N ALA A 171 -8.72 -14.79 2.03
CA ALA A 171 -9.75 -14.53 1.03
C ALA A 171 -9.85 -13.03 0.74
N THR A 172 -9.89 -12.18 1.76
CA THR A 172 -9.89 -10.72 1.58
C THR A 172 -8.60 -10.22 0.94
N ALA A 173 -7.44 -10.75 1.32
CA ALA A 173 -6.18 -10.39 0.67
C ALA A 173 -6.17 -10.73 -0.82
N ARG A 174 -6.63 -11.93 -1.21
CA ARG A 174 -6.73 -12.32 -2.64
C ARG A 174 -7.71 -11.46 -3.42
N LEU A 175 -8.82 -11.06 -2.80
CA LEU A 175 -9.79 -10.13 -3.40
C LEU A 175 -9.15 -8.78 -3.70
N LEU A 176 -8.42 -8.21 -2.73
CA LEU A 176 -7.71 -6.94 -2.89
C LEU A 176 -6.62 -7.04 -3.96
N LEU A 177 -5.84 -8.12 -3.99
CA LEU A 177 -4.80 -8.33 -5.00
C LEU A 177 -5.39 -8.43 -6.41
N GLY A 178 -6.48 -9.18 -6.59
CA GLY A 178 -7.17 -9.26 -7.87
C GLY A 178 -7.80 -7.93 -8.29
N SER A 179 -8.29 -7.14 -7.33
CA SER A 179 -8.80 -5.79 -7.60
C SER A 179 -7.70 -4.82 -8.03
N LEU A 180 -6.53 -4.90 -7.39
CA LEU A 180 -5.33 -4.13 -7.77
C LEU A 180 -4.89 -4.48 -9.20
N GLU A 181 -4.82 -5.78 -9.53
CA GLU A 181 -4.47 -6.23 -10.89
C GLU A 181 -5.46 -5.69 -11.94
N ARG A 182 -6.77 -5.76 -11.66
CA ARG A 182 -7.81 -5.22 -12.56
C ARG A 182 -7.69 -3.71 -12.76
N ALA A 183 -7.39 -2.95 -11.71
CA ALA A 183 -7.15 -1.52 -11.82
C ALA A 183 -5.92 -1.21 -12.69
N LEU A 184 -4.84 -1.98 -12.57
CA LEU A 184 -3.65 -1.85 -13.41
C LEU A 184 -3.91 -2.22 -14.88
N ARG A 185 -4.75 -3.23 -15.13
CA ARG A 185 -5.19 -3.57 -16.50
C ARG A 185 -6.01 -2.44 -17.12
N ALA A 186 -6.96 -1.88 -16.37
CA ALA A 186 -7.76 -0.74 -16.83
C ALA A 186 -6.86 0.48 -17.15
N ALA A 187 -5.84 0.74 -16.34
CA ALA A 187 -4.84 1.78 -16.60
C ALA A 187 -4.09 1.60 -17.92
N ALA A 188 -3.79 0.35 -18.28
CA ALA A 188 -3.02 0.02 -19.48
C ALA A 188 -3.88 -0.02 -20.76
N GLU A 189 -5.14 -0.46 -20.64
CA GLU A 189 -6.02 -0.72 -21.78
C GLU A 189 -6.92 0.48 -22.11
N GLU A 190 -7.54 1.10 -21.10
CA GLU A 190 -8.56 2.15 -21.26
C GLU A 190 -8.38 3.29 -20.22
N PRO A 191 -7.25 4.02 -20.22
CA PRO A 191 -6.93 4.99 -19.16
C PRO A 191 -7.91 6.17 -19.07
N GLU A 192 -8.63 6.49 -20.15
CA GLU A 192 -9.59 7.59 -20.25
C GLU A 192 -11.02 7.17 -19.82
N ALA A 193 -11.26 5.88 -19.59
CA ALA A 193 -12.56 5.38 -19.17
C ALA A 193 -12.73 5.51 -17.64
N PRO A 194 -13.89 5.97 -17.14
CA PRO A 194 -14.22 5.92 -15.72
C PRO A 194 -14.12 4.51 -15.15
N ILE A 195 -13.49 4.36 -13.99
CA ILE A 195 -13.34 3.05 -13.35
C ILE A 195 -14.41 2.88 -12.28
N ALA A 196 -15.47 2.14 -12.63
CA ALA A 196 -16.50 1.76 -11.68
C ALA A 196 -15.99 0.65 -10.74
N ASP A 197 -16.39 0.71 -9.47
CA ASP A 197 -16.08 -0.34 -8.48
C ASP A 197 -16.53 -1.75 -8.93
N ALA A 198 -17.50 -1.86 -9.84
CA ALA A 198 -18.05 -3.13 -10.32
C ALA A 198 -17.11 -3.82 -11.33
N ALA A 199 -16.26 -3.04 -12.00
CA ALA A 199 -15.18 -3.56 -12.83
C ALA A 199 -14.01 -4.06 -11.97
N LEU A 200 -13.86 -3.52 -10.75
CA LEU A 200 -12.77 -3.84 -9.83
C LEU A 200 -13.09 -4.99 -8.88
N LEU A 201 -14.35 -5.16 -8.48
CA LEU A 201 -14.80 -6.30 -7.68
C LEU A 201 -16.13 -6.83 -8.20
N GLY A 202 -16.19 -8.14 -8.41
CA GLY A 202 -17.38 -8.82 -8.89
C GLY A 202 -18.54 -8.76 -7.88
N PRO A 203 -19.77 -9.08 -8.30
CA PRO A 203 -20.93 -9.05 -7.42
C PRO A 203 -20.82 -10.02 -6.24
N ASP A 204 -20.20 -11.18 -6.43
CA ASP A 204 -20.02 -12.17 -5.36
C ASP A 204 -18.96 -11.72 -4.34
N ASP A 205 -17.86 -11.14 -4.82
CA ASP A 205 -16.81 -10.57 -3.98
C ASP A 205 -17.36 -9.44 -3.09
N ARG A 206 -18.14 -8.55 -3.69
CA ARG A 206 -18.82 -7.45 -2.98
C ARG A 206 -19.77 -7.98 -1.92
N ARG A 207 -20.61 -8.94 -2.28
CA ARG A 207 -21.52 -9.60 -1.32
C ARG A 207 -20.74 -10.21 -0.16
N SER A 208 -19.63 -10.90 -0.44
CA SER A 208 -18.77 -11.48 0.59
C SER A 208 -18.20 -10.42 1.54
N LEU A 209 -17.77 -9.27 1.01
CA LEU A 209 -17.28 -8.14 1.81
C LEU A 209 -18.41 -7.51 2.64
N ASP A 210 -19.60 -7.33 2.07
CA ASP A 210 -20.76 -6.77 2.77
C ASP A 210 -21.15 -7.67 3.96
N GLU A 211 -21.26 -8.98 3.76
CA GLU A 211 -21.53 -9.95 4.83
C GLU A 211 -20.46 -9.93 5.93
N ARG A 212 -19.18 -9.70 5.57
CA ARG A 212 -18.09 -9.55 6.55
C ARG A 212 -18.28 -8.28 7.38
N ARG A 213 -18.61 -7.15 6.75
CA ARG A 213 -18.85 -5.88 7.46
C ARG A 213 -20.03 -6.00 8.42
N GLU A 214 -21.12 -6.65 8.01
CA GLU A 214 -22.26 -6.91 8.88
C GLU A 214 -21.87 -7.73 10.12
N ARG A 215 -21.05 -8.77 9.95
CA ARG A 215 -20.55 -9.57 11.09
C ARG A 215 -19.69 -8.75 12.05
N VAL A 216 -18.78 -7.93 11.52
CA VAL A 216 -17.91 -7.06 12.33
C VAL A 216 -18.76 -6.03 13.10
N ALA A 217 -19.72 -5.39 12.44
CA ALA A 217 -20.63 -4.43 13.08
C ALA A 217 -21.45 -5.09 14.20
N ALA A 218 -21.96 -6.30 13.97
CA ALA A 218 -22.69 -7.06 14.98
C ALA A 218 -21.81 -7.45 16.19
N LEU A 219 -20.54 -7.79 15.96
CA LEU A 219 -19.59 -8.09 17.05
C LEU A 219 -19.28 -6.84 17.88
N ALA A 220 -19.01 -5.71 17.23
CA ALA A 220 -18.75 -4.44 17.90
C ALA A 220 -19.95 -3.98 18.75
N ALA A 221 -21.17 -4.12 18.21
CA ALA A 221 -22.39 -3.80 18.95
C ALA A 221 -22.58 -4.67 20.20
N ARG A 222 -22.26 -5.97 20.12
CA ARG A 222 -22.28 -6.88 21.28
C ARG A 222 -21.25 -6.49 22.33
N GLN A 223 -20.01 -6.22 21.91
CA GLN A 223 -18.94 -5.80 22.83
C GLN A 223 -19.28 -4.49 23.55
N ALA A 224 -19.91 -3.54 22.86
CA ALA A 224 -20.38 -2.31 23.46
C ALA A 224 -21.48 -2.55 24.51
N ALA A 225 -22.45 -3.43 24.20
CA ALA A 225 -23.51 -3.79 25.15
C ALA A 225 -22.98 -4.52 26.39
N ASP A 226 -22.03 -5.44 26.22
CA ASP A 226 -21.40 -6.16 27.33
C ASP A 226 -20.58 -5.22 28.22
N ALA A 227 -19.87 -4.26 27.64
CA ALA A 227 -19.14 -3.23 28.38
C ALA A 227 -20.08 -2.31 29.16
N GLU A 228 -21.22 -1.93 28.59
CA GLU A 228 -22.23 -1.12 29.28
C GLU A 228 -22.88 -1.90 30.44
N ALA A 229 -23.16 -3.19 30.25
CA ALA A 229 -23.70 -4.05 31.29
C ALA A 229 -22.72 -4.26 32.45
N ALA A 230 -21.42 -4.41 32.17
CA ALA A 230 -20.38 -4.54 33.18
C ALA A 230 -20.11 -3.25 33.98
N ALA A 231 -20.52 -2.08 33.44
CA ALA A 231 -20.38 -0.79 34.10
C ALA A 231 -21.57 -0.44 35.04
N ARG A 232 -22.61 -1.28 35.09
CA ARG A 232 -23.80 -1.12 35.97
C ARG A 232 -23.69 -2.02 37.19
#